data_AF-A0A7X6LT73-F1
#
_entry.id   AF-A0A7X6LT73-F1
#
_cell.length_a   1.000
_cell.length_b   1.000
_cell.length_c   1.000
_cell.angle_alpha   90.00
_cell.angle_beta   90.00
_cell.angle_gamma   90.00
#
_symmetry.space_group_name_H-M   'P 1'
#
loop_
_entity.id
_entity.type
_entity.pdbx_description
1 polymer ?
#
loop_
_entity_poly.entity_id
_entity_poly.type
_entity_poly.pdbx_seq_one_letter_code
_entity_poly.pdbx_strand_id
1 'polypeptide(L)'
;MTRLDIHAAAALVVAFAVQLAALLADRMSAAAAAGAVVLALSTVVFVTQVARAPVAAAARDDAAAADERDRLLRKRSRASVLLDHADGTAGEWDRHVRPVLAREFLLALGSTHRDDPEAASRVGRDFFGERSWRWVDPAGAEPGTAQRPGPGRATFVTIVERLGEL
;
A
#
# COMPACT_ATOMS: atom_id res chain seq x y z
N MET A 1 28.03 -11.77 -12.24
CA MET A 1 27.93 -13.25 -12.18
C MET A 1 26.47 -13.58 -12.32
N THR A 2 26.11 -13.93 -13.55
CA THR A 2 24.76 -13.83 -14.09
C THR A 2 24.01 -15.13 -13.78
N ARG A 3 22.67 -15.06 -13.71
CA ARG A 3 21.79 -16.19 -13.35
C ARG A 3 22.10 -17.51 -14.10
N LEU A 4 22.74 -17.43 -15.27
CA LEU A 4 23.23 -18.56 -16.05
C LEU A 4 24.26 -19.42 -15.31
N ASP A 5 25.15 -18.80 -14.53
CA ASP A 5 26.25 -19.48 -13.83
C ASP A 5 25.73 -20.41 -12.74
N ILE A 6 24.69 -19.97 -12.02
CA ILE A 6 24.08 -20.75 -10.92
C ILE A 6 23.31 -21.95 -11.47
N HIS A 7 22.58 -21.77 -12.57
CA HIS A 7 21.88 -22.88 -13.23
C HIS A 7 22.84 -23.88 -13.87
N ALA A 8 23.94 -23.40 -14.46
CA ALA A 8 24.99 -24.25 -15.02
C ALA A 8 25.71 -25.05 -13.91
N ALA A 9 26.07 -24.40 -12.80
CA ALA A 9 26.70 -25.06 -11.66
C ALA A 9 25.76 -26.10 -11.01
N ALA A 10 24.48 -25.77 -10.83
CA ALA A 10 23.50 -26.70 -10.29
C ALA A 10 23.27 -27.90 -11.22
N ALA A 11 23.19 -27.67 -12.54
CA ALA A 11 23.06 -28.73 -13.53
C ALA A 11 24.29 -29.65 -13.54
N LEU A 12 25.49 -29.09 -13.36
CA LEU A 12 26.74 -29.85 -13.32
C LEU A 12 26.85 -30.70 -12.05
N VAL A 13 26.45 -30.17 -10.90
CA VAL A 13 26.38 -30.93 -9.63
C VAL A 13 25.36 -32.06 -9.72
N VAL A 14 24.19 -31.80 -10.31
CA VAL A 14 23.16 -32.82 -10.55
C VAL A 14 23.67 -33.90 -11.51
N ALA A 15 24.27 -33.50 -12.63
CA ALA A 15 24.83 -34.44 -13.60
C ALA A 15 25.91 -35.31 -12.96
N PHE A 16 26.80 -34.71 -12.16
CA PHE A 16 27.84 -35.44 -11.44
C PHE A 16 27.27 -36.42 -10.41
N ALA A 17 26.26 -36.01 -9.64
CA ALA A 17 25.59 -36.88 -8.66
C ALA A 17 24.87 -38.07 -9.32
N VAL A 18 24.17 -37.83 -10.44
CA VAL A 18 23.52 -38.88 -11.23
C VAL A 18 24.54 -39.85 -11.80
N GLN A 19 25.66 -39.34 -12.31
CA GLN A 19 26.70 -40.15 -12.94
C GLN A 19 27.45 -41.00 -11.91
N LEU A 20 27.71 -40.46 -10.72
CA LEU A 20 28.27 -41.21 -9.58
C LEU A 20 27.31 -42.31 -9.11
N ALA A 21 26.02 -42.00 -9.00
CA ALA A 21 24.96 -42.95 -8.65
C ALA A 21 24.86 -44.10 -9.66
N ALA A 22 24.93 -43.81 -10.96
CA ALA A 22 24.91 -44.81 -12.03
C ALA A 22 26.14 -45.73 -11.98
N LEU A 23 27.34 -45.20 -11.73
CA LEU A 23 28.56 -45.98 -11.59
C LEU A 23 28.54 -46.91 -10.36
N LEU A 24 27.92 -46.46 -9.26
CA LEU A 24 27.73 -47.26 -8.05
C LEU A 24 26.63 -48.33 -8.23
N ALA A 25 25.60 -48.05 -9.03
CA ALA A 25 24.51 -48.96 -9.35
C ALA A 25 24.95 -50.12 -10.26
N ASP A 26 25.86 -49.87 -11.22
CA ASP A 26 26.43 -50.91 -12.11
C ASP A 26 27.18 -52.02 -11.34
N ARG A 27 27.59 -51.73 -10.10
CA ARG A 27 28.33 -52.64 -9.21
C ARG A 27 27.45 -53.33 -8.15
N MET A 28 26.15 -53.01 -8.03
CA MET A 28 25.28 -53.50 -6.95
C MET A 28 23.89 -53.97 -7.45
N SER A 29 23.24 -54.84 -6.67
CA SER A 29 21.95 -55.47 -7.02
C SER A 29 20.84 -54.44 -7.33
N ALA A 30 19.86 -54.82 -8.16
CA ALA A 30 18.81 -53.94 -8.71
C ALA A 30 18.06 -53.06 -7.67
N ALA A 31 18.02 -53.47 -6.40
CA ALA A 31 17.46 -52.66 -5.31
C ALA A 31 18.31 -51.41 -4.98
N ALA A 32 19.64 -51.49 -5.10
CA ALA A 32 20.54 -50.36 -4.92
C ALA A 32 20.42 -49.33 -6.04
N ALA A 33 20.22 -49.80 -7.29
CA ALA A 33 20.01 -48.93 -8.44
C ALA A 33 18.73 -48.08 -8.29
N ALA A 34 17.64 -48.69 -7.81
CA ALA A 34 16.39 -47.98 -7.54
C ALA A 34 16.55 -46.90 -6.45
N GLY A 35 17.27 -47.20 -5.36
CA GLY A 35 17.55 -46.23 -4.30
C GLY A 35 18.35 -45.02 -4.79
N ALA A 36 19.32 -45.25 -5.69
CA ALA A 36 20.16 -44.20 -6.25
C ALA A 36 19.37 -43.22 -7.13
N VAL A 37 18.41 -43.71 -7.91
CA VAL A 37 17.53 -42.86 -8.74
C VAL A 37 16.63 -41.97 -7.89
N VAL A 38 16.04 -42.51 -6.83
CA VAL A 38 15.18 -41.75 -5.91
C VAL A 38 15.98 -40.66 -5.20
N LEU A 39 17.18 -40.97 -4.73
CA LEU A 39 18.09 -39.98 -4.13
C LEU A 39 18.50 -38.90 -5.13
N ALA A 40 18.80 -39.25 -6.37
CA ALA A 40 19.13 -38.29 -7.42
C ALA A 40 17.96 -37.33 -7.68
N LEU A 41 16.75 -37.86 -7.89
CA LEU A 41 15.54 -37.05 -8.09
C LEU A 41 15.26 -36.13 -6.90
N SER A 42 15.36 -36.67 -5.68
CA SER A 42 15.19 -35.87 -4.45
C SER A 42 16.20 -34.74 -4.35
N THR A 43 17.47 -35.01 -4.71
CA THR A 43 18.53 -33.99 -4.73
C THR A 43 18.27 -32.91 -5.77
N VAL A 44 17.81 -33.28 -6.97
CA VAL A 44 17.44 -32.30 -8.01
C VAL A 44 16.31 -31.39 -7.53
N VAL A 45 15.26 -31.96 -6.92
CA VAL A 45 14.15 -31.19 -6.37
C VAL A 45 14.64 -30.27 -5.26
N PHE A 46 15.47 -30.77 -4.34
CA PHE A 46 16.00 -29.97 -3.23
C PHE A 46 16.88 -28.81 -3.72
N VAL A 47 17.84 -29.08 -4.62
CA VAL A 47 18.74 -28.05 -5.18
C VAL A 47 17.95 -27.01 -5.97
N THR A 48 16.97 -27.42 -6.78
CA THR A 48 16.13 -26.48 -7.53
C THR A 48 15.25 -25.62 -6.63
N GLN A 49 14.73 -26.18 -5.52
CA GLN A 49 13.97 -25.40 -4.53
C GLN A 49 14.87 -24.38 -3.82
N VAL A 50 16.04 -24.79 -3.34
CA VAL A 50 16.99 -23.92 -2.64
C VAL A 50 17.51 -22.81 -3.56
N ALA A 51 17.82 -23.12 -4.83
CA ALA A 51 18.27 -22.13 -5.80
C ALA A 51 17.17 -21.12 -6.21
N ARG A 52 15.90 -21.53 -6.17
CA ARG A 52 14.74 -20.66 -6.50
C ARG A 52 14.27 -19.82 -5.32
N ALA A 53 14.50 -20.26 -4.09
CA ALA A 53 14.09 -19.54 -2.88
C ALA A 53 14.54 -18.07 -2.82
N PRO A 54 15.82 -17.71 -3.08
CA PRO A 54 16.26 -16.31 -3.04
C PRO A 54 15.69 -15.47 -4.19
N VAL A 55 15.48 -16.06 -5.38
CA VAL A 55 14.88 -15.35 -6.52
C VAL A 55 13.40 -15.07 -6.27
N ALA A 56 12.69 -16.03 -5.69
CA ALA A 56 11.29 -15.84 -5.30
C ALA A 56 11.14 -14.85 -4.14
N ALA A 57 12.09 -14.81 -3.20
CA ALA A 57 12.12 -13.80 -2.14
C ALA A 57 12.33 -12.39 -2.71
N ALA A 58 13.36 -12.18 -3.53
CA ALA A 58 13.62 -10.89 -4.17
C ALA A 58 12.43 -10.40 -5.02
N ALA A 59 11.80 -11.30 -5.79
CA ALA A 59 10.62 -10.94 -6.58
C ALA A 59 9.41 -10.52 -5.71
N ARG A 60 9.25 -11.11 -4.52
CA ARG A 60 8.21 -10.69 -3.56
C ARG A 60 8.52 -9.33 -2.95
N ASP A 61 9.77 -9.07 -2.63
CA ASP A 61 10.20 -7.78 -2.07
C ASP A 61 10.02 -6.64 -3.10
N ASP A 62 10.40 -6.89 -4.37
CA ASP A 62 10.18 -5.95 -5.47
C ASP A 62 8.69 -5.67 -5.69
N ALA A 63 7.84 -6.70 -5.63
CA ALA A 63 6.40 -6.55 -5.75
C ALA A 63 5.81 -5.74 -4.58
N ALA A 64 6.23 -6.02 -3.34
CA ALA A 64 5.81 -5.27 -2.16
C ALA A 64 6.23 -3.79 -2.23
N ALA A 65 7.45 -3.52 -2.71
CA ALA A 65 7.94 -2.16 -2.91
C ALA A 65 7.16 -1.41 -4.00
N ALA A 66 6.83 -2.09 -5.11
CA ALA A 66 6.00 -1.53 -6.17
C ALA A 66 4.58 -1.20 -5.67
N ASP A 67 3.96 -2.11 -4.93
CA ASP A 67 2.64 -1.91 -4.33
C ASP A 67 2.61 -0.71 -3.38
N GLU A 68 3.63 -0.57 -2.52
CA GLU A 68 3.74 0.56 -1.60
C GLU A 68 3.94 1.87 -2.35
N ARG A 69 4.83 1.90 -3.34
CA ARG A 69 5.02 3.08 -4.19
C ARG A 69 3.70 3.49 -4.86
N ASP A 70 2.96 2.54 -5.40
CA ASP A 70 1.70 2.80 -6.08
C ASP A 70 0.63 3.31 -5.10
N ARG A 71 0.59 2.81 -3.85
CA ARG A 71 -0.26 3.36 -2.78
C ARG A 71 0.11 4.80 -2.45
N LEU A 72 1.39 5.12 -2.32
CA LEU A 72 1.88 6.47 -2.05
C LEU A 72 1.54 7.43 -3.19
N LEU A 73 1.72 7.01 -4.45
CA LEU A 73 1.35 7.80 -5.62
C LEU A 73 -0.16 8.09 -5.66
N ARG A 74 -1.00 7.09 -5.37
CA ARG A 74 -2.46 7.30 -5.26
C ARG A 74 -2.83 8.26 -4.14
N LYS A 75 -2.22 8.12 -2.95
CA LYS A 75 -2.44 9.03 -1.82
C LYS A 75 -2.03 10.46 -2.19
N ARG A 76 -0.89 10.64 -2.84
CA ARG A 76 -0.40 11.94 -3.30
C ARG A 76 -1.31 12.56 -4.36
N SER A 77 -1.72 11.79 -5.35
CA SER A 77 -2.64 12.25 -6.41
C SER A 77 -3.97 12.74 -5.83
N ARG A 78 -4.53 11.99 -4.88
CA ARG A 78 -5.75 12.40 -4.18
C ARG A 78 -5.56 13.69 -3.37
N ALA A 79 -4.42 13.82 -2.67
CA ALA A 79 -4.10 15.04 -1.94
C ALA A 79 -3.90 16.25 -2.86
N SER A 80 -3.26 16.09 -4.02
CA SER A 80 -3.08 17.19 -4.97
C SER A 80 -4.39 17.67 -5.58
N VAL A 81 -5.34 16.77 -5.86
CA VAL A 81 -6.67 17.16 -6.34
C VAL A 81 -7.43 17.96 -5.28
N LEU A 82 -7.37 17.55 -4.02
CA LEU A 82 -7.99 18.32 -2.92
C LEU A 82 -7.34 19.69 -2.74
N LEU A 83 -6.02 19.79 -2.90
CA LEU A 83 -5.30 21.06 -2.83
C LEU A 83 -5.66 22.01 -3.98
N ASP A 84 -5.81 21.50 -5.19
CA ASP A 84 -6.23 22.30 -6.36
C ASP A 84 -7.62 22.91 -6.14
N HIS A 85 -8.57 22.12 -5.64
CA HIS A 85 -9.90 22.63 -5.27
C HIS A 85 -9.90 23.54 -4.04
N ALA A 86 -8.88 23.46 -3.18
CA ALA A 86 -8.75 24.32 -2.00
C ALA A 86 -8.35 25.77 -2.37
N ASP A 87 -7.58 25.94 -3.45
CA ASP A 87 -7.19 27.25 -3.99
C ASP A 87 -8.22 27.86 -4.96
N GLY A 88 -9.25 27.08 -5.32
CA GLY A 88 -10.32 27.50 -6.20
C GLY A 88 -11.42 28.35 -5.55
N THR A 89 -12.62 28.22 -6.09
CA THR A 89 -13.80 28.94 -5.64
C THR A 89 -14.48 28.29 -4.43
N ALA A 90 -15.29 29.04 -3.69
CA ALA A 90 -16.07 28.49 -2.59
C ALA A 90 -17.01 27.35 -3.06
N GLY A 91 -17.52 27.42 -4.29
CA GLY A 91 -18.34 26.34 -4.86
C GLY A 91 -17.57 25.05 -5.15
N GLU A 92 -16.29 25.14 -5.53
CA GLU A 92 -15.42 23.97 -5.72
C GLU A 92 -15.02 23.36 -4.38
N TRP A 93 -14.75 24.21 -3.38
CA TRP A 93 -14.54 23.79 -2.00
C TRP A 93 -15.72 22.98 -1.47
N ASP A 94 -16.94 23.53 -1.56
CA ASP A 94 -18.16 22.91 -1.04
C ASP A 94 -18.47 21.58 -1.73
N ARG A 95 -18.07 21.41 -3.00
CA ARG A 95 -18.32 20.19 -3.78
C ARG A 95 -17.29 19.10 -3.53
N HIS A 96 -16.01 19.44 -3.38
CA HIS A 96 -14.91 18.46 -3.37
C HIS A 96 -14.17 18.36 -2.04
N VAL A 97 -14.02 19.46 -1.31
CA VAL A 97 -13.17 19.53 -0.11
C VAL A 97 -13.98 19.38 1.17
N ARG A 98 -15.06 20.18 1.32
CA ARG A 98 -15.92 20.17 2.52
C ARG A 98 -16.47 18.78 2.86
N PRO A 99 -17.00 17.98 1.92
CA PRO A 99 -17.54 16.66 2.26
C PRO A 99 -16.49 15.70 2.83
N VAL A 100 -15.23 15.83 2.38
CA VAL A 100 -14.13 15.02 2.88
C VAL A 100 -13.78 15.45 4.30
N LEU A 101 -13.57 16.75 4.54
CA LEU A 101 -13.23 17.29 5.86
C LEU A 101 -14.32 17.00 6.90
N ALA A 102 -15.58 17.25 6.55
CA ALA A 102 -16.73 16.97 7.40
C ALA A 102 -16.81 15.49 7.78
N ARG A 103 -16.63 14.59 6.80
CA ARG A 103 -16.65 13.16 7.04
C ARG A 103 -15.53 12.71 7.98
N GLU A 104 -14.30 13.15 7.74
CA GLU A 104 -13.17 12.78 8.60
C GLU A 104 -13.35 13.31 10.02
N PHE A 105 -13.84 14.54 10.19
CA PHE A 105 -14.19 15.10 11.50
C PHE A 105 -15.24 14.26 12.22
N LEU A 106 -16.35 13.94 11.55
CA LEU A 106 -17.43 13.12 12.12
C LEU A 106 -17.01 11.68 12.44
N LEU A 107 -16.02 11.14 11.71
CA LEU A 107 -15.42 9.86 12.03
C LEU A 107 -14.55 9.94 13.30
N ALA A 108 -13.77 11.01 13.45
CA ALA A 108 -12.93 11.24 14.63
C ALA A 108 -13.76 11.44 15.91
N LEU A 109 -14.92 12.11 15.83
CA LEU A 109 -15.81 12.33 16.98
C LEU A 109 -16.50 11.07 17.53
N GLY A 110 -16.48 9.95 16.79
CA GLY A 110 -17.19 8.73 17.15
C GLY A 110 -18.70 8.78 16.86
N SER A 111 -19.42 7.72 17.23
CA SER A 111 -20.85 7.55 16.89
C SER A 111 -21.80 8.49 17.64
N THR A 112 -21.56 8.71 18.94
CA THR A 112 -22.49 9.48 19.79
C THR A 112 -22.67 10.93 19.34
N HIS A 113 -21.61 11.59 18.87
CA HIS A 113 -21.69 12.97 18.39
C HIS A 113 -22.06 13.06 16.91
N ARG A 114 -21.94 11.97 16.14
CA ARG A 114 -22.30 11.94 14.72
C ARG A 114 -23.81 12.01 14.50
N ASP A 115 -24.58 11.41 15.41
CA ASP A 115 -26.03 11.35 15.32
C ASP A 115 -26.72 12.64 15.83
N ASP A 116 -25.96 13.56 16.45
CA ASP A 116 -26.42 14.88 16.89
C ASP A 116 -25.62 16.00 16.17
N PRO A 117 -26.19 16.57 15.07
CA PRO A 117 -25.54 17.63 14.31
C PRO A 117 -25.24 18.90 15.10
N GLU A 118 -26.04 19.23 16.12
CA GLU A 118 -25.79 20.42 16.95
C GLU A 118 -24.61 20.19 17.90
N ALA A 119 -24.52 18.98 18.50
CA ALA A 119 -23.39 18.61 19.32
C ALA A 119 -22.09 18.56 18.52
N ALA A 120 -22.10 17.94 17.33
CA ALA A 120 -20.96 17.95 16.42
C ALA A 120 -20.54 19.39 16.05
N SER A 121 -21.52 20.27 15.78
CA SER A 121 -21.22 21.66 15.43
C SER A 121 -20.62 22.46 16.58
N ARG A 122 -21.05 22.22 17.82
CA ARG A 122 -20.48 22.85 19.00
C ARG A 122 -19.03 22.43 19.22
N VAL A 123 -18.76 21.12 19.19
CA VAL A 123 -17.37 20.60 19.30
C VAL A 123 -16.50 21.13 18.16
N GLY A 124 -17.06 21.19 16.95
CA GLY A 124 -16.39 21.74 15.78
C GLY A 124 -15.97 23.21 15.95
N ARG A 125 -16.86 24.06 16.46
CA ARG A 125 -16.54 25.46 16.76
C ARG A 125 -15.51 25.59 17.88
N ASP A 126 -15.61 24.77 18.92
CA ASP A 126 -14.66 24.81 20.05
C ASP A 126 -13.25 24.41 19.60
N PHE A 127 -13.13 23.42 18.70
CA PHE A 127 -11.85 22.89 18.23
C PHE A 127 -11.23 23.69 17.06
N PHE A 128 -12.01 23.99 16.03
CA PHE A 128 -11.51 24.72 14.85
C PHE A 128 -11.60 26.24 14.99
N GLY A 129 -12.47 26.74 15.86
CA GLY A 129 -12.84 28.16 15.90
C GLY A 129 -13.77 28.56 14.76
N GLU A 130 -14.53 29.63 14.95
CA GLU A 130 -15.61 30.09 14.04
C GLU A 130 -15.16 30.26 12.58
N ARG A 131 -13.96 30.82 12.36
CA ARG A 131 -13.45 31.14 11.01
C ARG A 131 -13.07 29.91 10.20
N SER A 132 -12.62 28.85 10.84
CA SER A 132 -12.27 27.59 10.17
C SER A 132 -13.46 26.64 10.15
N TRP A 133 -14.28 26.65 11.21
CA TRP A 133 -15.48 25.83 11.30
C TRP A 133 -16.43 26.06 10.12
N ARG A 134 -16.66 27.31 9.69
CA ARG A 134 -17.51 27.61 8.52
C ARG A 134 -17.11 26.89 7.22
N TRP A 135 -15.90 26.37 7.11
CA TRP A 135 -15.39 25.65 5.94
C TRP A 135 -15.39 24.12 6.12
N VAL A 136 -15.56 23.64 7.35
CA VAL A 136 -15.67 22.22 7.70
C VAL A 136 -17.13 21.81 7.90
N ASP A 137 -17.94 22.71 8.43
CA ASP A 137 -19.36 22.50 8.75
C ASP A 137 -20.13 21.92 7.54
N PRO A 138 -20.76 20.74 7.66
CA PRO A 138 -21.58 20.18 6.59
C PRO A 138 -22.67 21.13 6.09
N ALA A 139 -23.22 21.97 6.97
CA ALA A 139 -24.30 22.91 6.68
C ALA A 139 -23.79 24.33 6.32
N GLY A 140 -22.47 24.56 6.31
CA GLY A 140 -21.89 25.89 6.12
C GLY A 140 -21.82 26.38 4.67
N ALA A 141 -22.45 25.69 3.71
CA ALA A 141 -22.50 26.12 2.31
C ALA A 141 -23.58 27.21 2.12
N GLU A 142 -23.18 28.37 1.60
CA GLU A 142 -24.10 29.50 1.37
C GLU A 142 -24.60 29.52 -0.08
N PRO A 143 -25.92 29.59 -0.32
CA PRO A 143 -26.46 29.74 -1.67
C PRO A 143 -25.96 31.04 -2.33
N GLY A 144 -25.52 30.95 -3.59
CA GLY A 144 -25.09 32.12 -4.37
C GLY A 144 -23.67 32.62 -4.08
N THR A 145 -22.90 31.95 -3.22
CA THR A 145 -21.50 32.31 -2.95
C THR A 145 -20.51 31.49 -3.75
N ALA A 146 -21.00 30.64 -4.67
CA ALA A 146 -20.20 29.67 -5.40
C ALA A 146 -19.02 30.32 -6.16
N GLN A 147 -19.20 31.53 -6.69
CA GLN A 147 -18.16 32.26 -7.43
C GLN A 147 -17.25 33.11 -6.53
N ARG A 148 -17.50 33.19 -5.22
CA ARG A 148 -16.60 33.90 -4.31
C ARG A 148 -15.28 33.12 -4.18
N PRO A 149 -14.18 33.82 -3.87
CA PRO A 149 -12.93 33.15 -3.50
C PRO A 149 -13.17 32.16 -2.37
N GLY A 150 -12.58 30.97 -2.50
CA GLY A 150 -12.57 29.97 -1.43
C GLY A 150 -11.71 30.41 -0.23
N PRO A 151 -11.58 29.54 0.79
CA PRO A 151 -10.76 29.83 1.97
C PRO A 151 -9.26 29.87 1.69
N GLY A 152 -8.83 29.35 0.54
CA GLY A 152 -7.43 29.23 0.13
C GLY A 152 -6.68 28.11 0.83
N ARG A 153 -5.54 27.72 0.26
CA ARG A 153 -4.72 26.61 0.74
C ARG A 153 -4.20 26.77 2.16
N ALA A 154 -3.86 27.98 2.61
CA ALA A 154 -3.39 28.20 3.98
C ALA A 154 -4.42 27.76 5.03
N THR A 155 -5.70 28.10 4.80
CA THR A 155 -6.81 27.70 5.67
C THR A 155 -7.03 26.19 5.62
N PHE A 156 -6.94 25.57 4.44
CA PHE A 156 -7.04 24.12 4.29
C PHE A 156 -5.98 23.38 5.10
N VAL A 157 -4.71 23.81 4.99
CA VAL A 157 -3.60 23.21 5.75
C VAL A 157 -3.86 23.31 7.24
N THR A 158 -4.22 24.49 7.75
CA THR A 158 -4.56 24.68 9.17
C THR A 158 -5.68 23.77 9.65
N ILE A 159 -6.74 23.60 8.83
CA ILE A 159 -7.85 22.69 9.18
C ILE A 159 -7.36 21.26 9.26
N VAL A 160 -6.58 20.79 8.27
CA VAL A 160 -6.07 19.42 8.23
C VAL A 160 -5.09 19.14 9.36
N GLU A 161 -4.21 20.09 9.70
CA GLU A 161 -3.29 19.98 10.83
C GLU A 161 -4.05 19.78 12.13
N ARG A 162 -5.04 20.64 12.40
CA ARG A 162 -5.90 20.49 13.58
C ARG A 162 -6.67 19.18 13.56
N LEU A 163 -7.21 18.76 12.40
CA LEU A 163 -7.90 17.48 12.29
C LEU A 163 -7.00 16.29 12.65
N GLY A 164 -5.69 16.40 12.43
CA GLY A 164 -4.72 15.39 12.85
C GLY A 164 -4.39 15.38 14.35
N GLU A 165 -4.83 16.40 15.10
CA GLU A 165 -4.66 16.50 16.56
C GLU A 165 -5.87 15.98 17.35
N LEU A 166 -6.99 15.69 16.66
CA LEU A 166 -8.20 15.06 17.20
C LEU A 166 -7.99 13.57 17.46
#